data_AF-A0A315SZK5-F1
#
_entry.id   AF-A0A315SZK5-F1
#
_cell.length_a   1.000
_cell.length_b   1.000
_cell.length_c   1.000
_cell.angle_alpha   90.00
_cell.angle_beta   90.00
_cell.angle_gamma   90.00
#
_symmetry.space_group_name_H-M   'P 1'
#
loop_
_entity.id
_entity.type
_entity.pdbx_description
1 polymer ?
#
loop_
_entity_poly.entity_id
_entity_poly.type
_entity_poly.pdbx_seq_one_letter_code
_entity_poly.pdbx_strand_id
1 'polypeptide(L)'
;MALSIAGPGDAWAKGGTDKPVKGTPSPFTTPTLPDPIFVDPLAIHGFDITGFIQDMTVDSSNSNCPNTSSPDRLGGTVVVNGTTIIVPCNSVIQMPANTLNWADFVHGGPLGLKQLPATYPSFEIHVVGNTVAGKQIAGLIFVSQQSAQVGSGYISRIDQTTGNIEVTSTNSPQPTVLQINDPNGRFGRAQSPDARFSVDDANPTIHAATGYPMCVPRTGDDPLCPQKNRPKVVTPTTTNNCRNFAQAGVALPASGELTPPKAGQLYCSQFVMKRFSDPTRTATDPDPTQQVPFEVGDFITYSGTLFKSTTAGVPDFISAHTIEANLGIYTQPGSQPSYLAIGEFGVGTADPALVAVNGAAQETQDRIFLEAETTDVKTPVDIYLIDVDPATGVQRNRWITPFEMTGECDPATVLAATCAGASGGITTQNVGAQPQRARLRASKAPTGLLSQPSRTLRVVARSLCVPTNTLPQPGVDSCLQNASRLTVANGLTAGQYVAPVFEFIFPENVKPGDEIVPNDFWHLPFLRNGEGSTTPTGVGALEPTPW
;
A
#
# COMPACT_ATOMS: atom_id res chain seq x y z
N MET A 1 -18.97 6.47 -10.16
CA MET A 1 -19.64 5.66 -11.20
C MET A 1 -19.85 6.51 -12.44
N ALA A 2 -19.15 6.22 -13.54
CA ALA A 2 -19.46 6.77 -14.85
C ALA A 2 -19.51 5.60 -15.84
N LEU A 3 -20.71 5.29 -16.32
CA LEU A 3 -20.95 4.33 -17.39
C LEU A 3 -20.44 4.93 -18.70
N SER A 4 -19.52 4.24 -19.38
CA SER A 4 -19.27 4.48 -20.81
C SER A 4 -19.51 3.19 -21.58
N ILE A 5 -20.25 3.33 -22.68
CA ILE A 5 -20.76 2.27 -23.54
C ILE A 5 -19.70 2.07 -24.63
N ALA A 6 -19.01 0.92 -24.62
CA ALA A 6 -18.00 0.59 -25.62
C ALA A 6 -18.63 -0.16 -26.81
N GLY A 7 -18.48 0.39 -28.02
CA GLY A 7 -18.60 -0.35 -29.27
C GLY A 7 -17.34 -1.19 -29.55
N PRO A 8 -17.39 -2.16 -30.47
CA PRO A 8 -16.35 -3.16 -30.64
C PRO A 8 -15.16 -2.56 -31.39
N GLY A 9 -14.23 -1.96 -30.65
CA GLY A 9 -12.85 -1.82 -31.08
C GLY A 9 -12.04 -2.93 -30.43
N ASP A 10 -11.30 -3.69 -31.23
CA ASP A 10 -10.37 -4.71 -30.73
C ASP A 10 -9.41 -4.09 -29.71
N ALA A 11 -9.68 -4.33 -28.43
CA ALA A 11 -8.87 -3.83 -27.34
C ALA A 11 -7.54 -4.58 -27.32
N TRP A 12 -6.47 -3.91 -27.72
CA TRP A 12 -5.09 -4.37 -27.52
C TRP A 12 -4.68 -4.21 -26.05
N ALA A 13 -5.30 -4.97 -25.14
CA ALA A 13 -4.87 -5.10 -23.76
C ALA A 13 -4.09 -6.41 -23.57
N LYS A 14 -2.92 -6.54 -24.20
CA LYS A 14 -1.93 -7.59 -23.88
C LYS A 14 -0.99 -7.12 -22.76
N GLY A 15 -1.50 -6.98 -21.54
CA GLY A 15 -0.71 -6.42 -20.43
C GLY A 15 -1.23 -6.75 -19.04
N GLY A 16 -1.08 -8.00 -18.64
CA GLY A 16 -1.13 -8.49 -17.26
C GLY A 16 -0.23 -9.73 -17.18
N THR A 17 0.22 -10.12 -15.98
CA THR A 17 0.87 -11.43 -15.79
C THR A 17 -0.01 -12.52 -16.41
N ASP A 18 0.61 -13.58 -16.95
CA ASP A 18 -0.16 -14.72 -17.40
C ASP A 18 -1.04 -15.20 -16.24
N LYS A 19 -2.28 -15.61 -16.54
CA LYS A 19 -3.16 -16.21 -15.54
C LYS A 19 -2.40 -17.37 -14.88
N PRO A 20 -2.64 -17.67 -13.59
CA PRO A 20 -2.03 -18.81 -12.93
C PRO A 20 -2.06 -20.04 -13.84
N VAL A 21 -0.91 -20.72 -13.96
CA VAL A 21 -0.77 -21.83 -14.90
C VAL A 21 -1.74 -22.92 -14.48
N LYS A 22 -2.76 -23.16 -15.31
CA LYS A 22 -3.91 -23.98 -14.94
C LYS A 22 -3.47 -25.41 -14.62
N GLY A 23 -3.79 -25.85 -13.40
CA GLY A 23 -3.59 -27.25 -12.97
C GLY A 23 -2.23 -27.51 -12.31
N THR A 24 -1.35 -26.51 -12.19
CA THR A 24 -0.09 -26.70 -11.48
C THR A 24 -0.33 -26.72 -9.96
N PRO A 25 0.15 -27.73 -9.22
CA PRO A 25 0.11 -27.74 -7.76
C PRO A 25 0.87 -26.55 -7.20
N SER A 26 0.52 -26.12 -5.99
CA SER A 26 1.31 -25.08 -5.33
C SER A 26 2.74 -25.58 -5.13
N PRO A 27 3.78 -24.79 -5.45
CA PRO A 27 5.16 -25.15 -5.14
C PRO A 27 5.38 -25.30 -3.62
N PHE A 28 4.45 -24.74 -2.84
CA PHE A 28 4.41 -24.92 -1.40
C PHE A 28 3.02 -24.69 -0.81
N THR A 29 2.64 -25.49 0.17
CA THR A 29 1.31 -25.45 0.77
C THR A 29 1.35 -24.95 2.20
N THR A 30 0.53 -23.95 2.52
CA THR A 30 0.20 -23.58 3.90
C THR A 30 -1.07 -24.34 4.30
N PRO A 31 -1.05 -25.22 5.30
CA PRO A 31 -2.27 -25.93 5.74
C PRO A 31 -3.31 -24.94 6.24
N THR A 32 -4.58 -25.06 5.87
CA THR A 32 -5.64 -24.20 6.44
C THR A 32 -5.78 -24.47 7.95
N LEU A 33 -6.05 -23.43 8.76
CA LEU A 33 -6.33 -23.61 10.18
C LEU A 33 -7.67 -24.36 10.37
N PRO A 34 -7.87 -25.08 11.49
CA PRO A 34 -9.16 -25.72 11.73
C PRO A 34 -10.23 -24.68 12.13
N ASP A 35 -11.46 -24.93 11.68
CA ASP A 35 -12.64 -24.16 12.08
C ASP A 35 -12.85 -24.21 13.60
N PRO A 36 -13.26 -23.10 14.23
CA PRO A 36 -13.73 -23.08 15.61
C PRO A 36 -14.99 -23.94 15.81
N ILE A 37 -15.22 -24.38 17.04
CA ILE A 37 -16.48 -25.02 17.43
C ILE A 37 -17.44 -23.95 17.92
N PHE A 38 -18.57 -23.80 17.22
CA PHE A 38 -19.61 -22.84 17.56
C PHE A 38 -20.67 -23.46 18.46
N VAL A 39 -21.06 -22.73 19.52
CA VAL A 39 -22.15 -23.15 20.42
C VAL A 39 -23.50 -23.08 19.72
N ASP A 40 -23.71 -22.02 18.93
CA ASP A 40 -24.89 -21.83 18.09
C ASP A 40 -24.46 -21.42 16.68
N PRO A 41 -24.13 -22.38 15.81
CA PRO A 41 -23.67 -22.09 14.46
C PRO A 41 -24.74 -21.39 13.60
N LEU A 42 -26.03 -21.46 13.93
CA LEU A 42 -27.07 -20.79 13.14
C LEU A 42 -27.20 -19.30 13.49
N ALA A 43 -26.59 -18.87 14.60
CA ALA A 43 -26.64 -17.50 15.09
C ALA A 43 -25.44 -16.64 14.66
N ILE A 44 -24.67 -17.09 13.65
CA ILE A 44 -23.56 -16.35 13.06
C ILE A 44 -23.79 -16.04 11.58
N HIS A 45 -23.59 -14.77 11.20
CA HIS A 45 -23.53 -14.34 9.81
C HIS A 45 -22.71 -13.04 9.66
N GLY A 46 -22.18 -12.80 8.46
CA GLY A 46 -21.40 -11.61 8.16
C GLY A 46 -22.22 -10.32 8.19
N PHE A 47 -21.54 -9.21 8.46
CA PHE A 47 -21.99 -7.86 8.14
C PHE A 47 -20.84 -7.03 7.58
N ASP A 48 -21.20 -6.03 6.79
CA ASP A 48 -20.31 -5.00 6.25
C ASP A 48 -21.05 -3.66 6.33
N ILE A 49 -20.49 -2.69 7.07
CA ILE A 49 -21.11 -1.39 7.29
C ILE A 49 -20.10 -0.28 7.04
N THR A 50 -20.42 0.60 6.10
CA THR A 50 -19.74 1.88 5.89
C THR A 50 -20.63 3.04 6.29
N GLY A 51 -20.05 4.02 6.98
CA GLY A 51 -20.76 5.24 7.33
C GLY A 51 -19.88 6.22 8.10
N PHE A 52 -20.50 7.27 8.60
CA PHE A 52 -19.82 8.21 9.48
C PHE A 52 -19.84 7.70 10.92
N ILE A 53 -18.73 7.84 11.63
CA ILE A 53 -18.69 7.58 13.07
C ILE A 53 -19.67 8.56 13.76
N GLN A 54 -20.59 8.03 14.57
CA GLN A 54 -21.60 8.80 15.33
C GLN A 54 -21.30 8.86 16.83
N ASP A 55 -20.68 7.80 17.37
CA ASP A 55 -20.04 7.78 18.69
C ASP A 55 -18.97 6.68 18.68
N MET A 56 -17.99 6.80 19.58
CA MET A 56 -16.98 5.76 19.78
C MET A 56 -16.45 5.79 21.22
N THR A 57 -16.16 4.62 21.77
CA THR A 57 -15.71 4.46 23.16
C THR A 57 -14.50 3.55 23.26
N VAL A 58 -13.70 3.75 24.31
CA VAL A 58 -12.76 2.75 24.83
C VAL A 58 -13.31 2.26 26.16
N ASP A 59 -13.32 0.94 26.34
CA ASP A 59 -13.81 0.33 27.58
C ASP A 59 -12.91 0.69 28.76
N SER A 60 -13.49 1.11 29.89
CA SER A 60 -12.72 1.54 31.06
C SER A 60 -12.41 0.44 32.08
N SER A 61 -13.01 -0.75 31.94
CA SER A 61 -13.01 -1.81 32.98
C SER A 61 -12.27 -3.09 32.59
N ASN A 62 -11.71 -3.19 31.38
CA ASN A 62 -11.08 -4.41 30.81
C ASN A 62 -11.95 -5.69 30.89
N SER A 63 -13.23 -5.56 31.22
CA SER A 63 -14.10 -6.70 31.54
C SER A 63 -14.38 -7.61 30.36
N ASN A 64 -14.26 -7.08 29.13
CA ASN A 64 -14.46 -7.82 27.90
C ASN A 64 -13.18 -8.54 27.42
N CYS A 65 -12.04 -8.31 28.07
CA CYS A 65 -10.72 -8.70 27.55
C CYS A 65 -9.77 -9.20 28.65
N PRO A 66 -10.12 -10.28 29.36
CA PRO A 66 -9.33 -10.80 30.48
C PRO A 66 -7.87 -11.15 30.10
N ASN A 67 -7.57 -11.40 28.83
CA ASN A 67 -6.22 -11.72 28.36
C ASN A 67 -5.41 -10.51 27.91
N THR A 68 -6.01 -9.31 27.95
CA THR A 68 -5.36 -8.05 27.58
C THR A 68 -5.05 -7.25 28.84
N SER A 69 -3.80 -6.84 29.03
CA SER A 69 -3.36 -6.07 30.22
C SER A 69 -3.00 -4.63 29.92
N SER A 70 -2.77 -4.29 28.64
CA SER A 70 -2.39 -2.94 28.22
C SER A 70 -3.63 -2.06 27.96
N PRO A 71 -3.74 -0.87 28.57
CA PRO A 71 -4.82 0.08 28.30
C PRO A 71 -4.94 0.48 26.82
N ASP A 72 -3.82 0.54 26.09
CA ASP A 72 -3.78 0.96 24.69
C ASP A 72 -4.27 -0.14 23.72
N ARG A 73 -4.62 -1.32 24.26
CA ARG A 73 -5.16 -2.46 23.51
C ARG A 73 -6.61 -2.77 23.88
N LEU A 74 -7.23 -1.91 24.70
CA LEU A 74 -8.63 -2.06 25.05
C LEU A 74 -9.52 -1.79 23.83
N GLY A 75 -10.59 -2.57 23.73
CA GLY A 75 -11.64 -2.42 22.75
C GLY A 75 -12.67 -1.37 23.20
N GLY A 76 -13.87 -1.50 22.68
CA GLY A 76 -14.99 -0.66 23.08
C GLY A 76 -16.15 -0.79 22.11
N THR A 77 -16.74 0.34 21.71
CA THR A 77 -17.86 0.34 20.77
C THR A 77 -17.74 1.47 19.77
N VAL A 78 -18.31 1.26 18.59
CA VAL A 78 -18.52 2.32 17.59
C VAL A 78 -19.98 2.33 17.16
N VAL A 79 -20.55 3.51 16.99
CA VAL A 79 -21.90 3.69 16.47
C VAL A 79 -21.81 4.20 15.04
N VAL A 80 -22.37 3.43 14.11
CA VAL A 80 -22.39 3.74 12.67
C VAL A 80 -23.80 3.53 12.15
N ASN A 81 -24.36 4.54 11.48
CA ASN A 81 -25.73 4.51 10.94
C ASN A 81 -26.82 4.11 11.96
N GLY A 82 -26.63 4.42 13.24
CA GLY A 82 -27.53 4.08 14.35
C GLY A 82 -27.29 2.70 14.96
N THR A 83 -26.35 1.92 14.43
CA THR A 83 -26.02 0.57 14.91
C THR A 83 -24.79 0.60 15.80
N THR A 84 -24.90 0.05 17.01
CA THR A 84 -23.76 -0.13 17.92
C THR A 84 -23.03 -1.42 17.58
N ILE A 85 -21.75 -1.30 17.24
CA ILE A 85 -20.85 -2.41 16.94
C ILE A 85 -19.83 -2.55 18.06
N ILE A 86 -19.61 -3.78 18.53
CA ILE A 86 -18.56 -4.11 19.49
C ILE A 86 -17.21 -4.12 18.75
N VAL A 87 -16.26 -3.35 19.26
CA VAL A 87 -14.87 -3.37 18.81
C VAL A 87 -14.07 -4.24 19.79
N PRO A 88 -13.55 -5.40 19.38
CA PRO A 88 -12.74 -6.26 20.25
C PRO A 88 -11.48 -5.56 20.78
N CYS A 89 -10.94 -6.06 21.88
CA CYS A 89 -9.57 -5.75 22.27
C CYS A 89 -8.57 -6.25 21.24
N ASN A 90 -7.38 -5.65 21.26
CA ASN A 90 -6.33 -5.85 20.27
C ASN A 90 -6.72 -5.46 18.83
N SER A 91 -7.86 -4.77 18.66
CA SER A 91 -8.29 -4.27 17.36
C SER A 91 -7.33 -3.24 16.82
N VAL A 92 -6.99 -3.42 15.55
CA VAL A 92 -6.15 -2.53 14.77
C VAL A 92 -7.02 -1.83 13.72
N ILE A 93 -6.85 -0.52 13.64
CA ILE A 93 -7.50 0.37 12.66
C ILE A 93 -6.55 0.59 11.50
N GLN A 94 -7.01 0.21 10.31
CA GLN A 94 -6.29 0.46 9.08
C GLN A 94 -6.69 1.83 8.50
N MET A 95 -5.70 2.70 8.31
CA MET A 95 -5.87 4.03 7.72
C MET A 95 -5.06 4.11 6.40
N PRO A 96 -5.29 5.10 5.51
CA PRO A 96 -4.68 5.10 4.18
C PRO A 96 -3.16 4.97 4.14
N ALA A 97 -2.45 5.58 5.09
CA ALA A 97 -0.98 5.57 5.19
C ALA A 97 -0.48 5.38 6.63
N ASN A 98 -1.34 4.90 7.52
CA ASN A 98 -1.00 4.66 8.92
C ASN A 98 -1.85 3.52 9.48
N THR A 99 -1.41 2.94 10.59
CA THR A 99 -2.13 1.88 11.28
C THR A 99 -2.02 2.11 12.78
N LEU A 100 -3.15 2.11 13.47
CA LEU A 100 -3.23 2.42 14.91
C LEU A 100 -4.02 1.35 15.65
N ASN A 101 -3.80 1.24 16.96
CA ASN A 101 -4.71 0.47 17.80
C ASN A 101 -6.00 1.26 18.02
N TRP A 102 -7.10 0.56 18.32
CA TRP A 102 -8.40 1.20 18.59
C TRP A 102 -8.33 2.31 19.64
N ALA A 103 -7.71 2.04 20.79
CA ALA A 103 -7.63 3.01 21.88
C ALA A 103 -6.87 4.29 21.47
N ASP A 104 -5.74 4.14 20.76
CA ASP A 104 -4.95 5.27 20.26
C ASP A 104 -5.74 6.11 19.25
N PHE A 105 -6.50 5.45 18.36
CA PHE A 105 -7.36 6.14 17.39
C PHE A 105 -8.44 6.98 18.08
N VAL A 106 -9.11 6.42 19.10
CA VAL A 106 -10.19 7.09 19.85
C VAL A 106 -9.63 8.25 20.69
N HIS A 107 -8.47 8.07 21.31
CA HIS A 107 -7.82 9.11 22.14
C HIS A 107 -7.13 10.20 21.31
N GLY A 108 -6.85 9.96 20.03
CA GLY A 108 -6.03 10.84 19.21
C GLY A 108 -6.76 12.00 18.51
N GLY A 109 -5.99 13.07 18.25
CA GLY A 109 -6.21 14.08 17.21
C GLY A 109 -7.25 15.19 17.47
N PRO A 110 -7.12 16.35 16.79
CA PRO A 110 -8.04 17.49 16.92
C PRO A 110 -9.37 17.30 16.16
N LEU A 111 -9.46 16.30 15.28
CA LEU A 111 -10.65 16.02 14.47
C LEU A 111 -11.65 15.09 15.19
N GLY A 112 -11.72 15.14 16.52
CA GLY A 112 -12.60 14.27 17.31
C GLY A 112 -14.08 14.58 17.10
N LEU A 113 -14.91 13.53 17.12
CA LEU A 113 -16.37 13.60 16.98
C LEU A 113 -17.09 14.60 17.91
N LYS A 114 -16.44 14.97 19.02
CA LYS A 114 -16.97 15.83 20.08
C LYS A 114 -16.29 17.21 20.11
N GLN A 115 -15.40 17.52 19.16
CA GLN A 115 -14.69 18.81 19.05
C GLN A 115 -15.38 19.76 18.05
N LEU A 116 -16.53 20.31 18.50
CA LEU A 116 -17.16 21.58 18.09
C LEU A 116 -17.65 21.75 16.62
N PRO A 117 -18.70 22.56 16.39
CA PRO A 117 -19.37 22.77 15.09
C PRO A 117 -18.55 23.55 14.02
N ALA A 118 -17.25 23.71 14.22
CA ALA A 118 -16.37 24.49 13.32
C ALA A 118 -15.48 23.63 12.42
N THR A 119 -15.52 22.30 12.57
CA THR A 119 -14.62 21.36 11.87
C THR A 119 -15.37 20.66 10.73
N TYR A 120 -14.68 20.37 9.61
CA TYR A 120 -15.23 19.51 8.55
C TYR A 120 -15.70 18.16 9.14
N PRO A 121 -16.76 17.53 8.60
CA PRO A 121 -17.44 16.42 9.27
C PRO A 121 -16.55 15.17 9.45
N SER A 122 -17.06 14.28 10.32
CA SER A 122 -16.40 13.12 10.91
C SER A 122 -15.75 12.15 9.91
N PHE A 123 -14.95 11.24 10.46
CA PHE A 123 -14.36 10.14 9.72
C PHE A 123 -15.42 9.20 9.15
N GLU A 124 -15.16 8.75 7.93
CA GLU A 124 -15.79 7.58 7.33
C GLU A 124 -15.11 6.34 7.91
N ILE A 125 -15.92 5.43 8.41
CA ILE A 125 -15.48 4.14 8.94
C ILE A 125 -16.15 3.03 8.14
N HIS A 126 -15.38 2.01 7.79
CA HIS A 126 -15.84 0.77 7.19
C HIS A 126 -15.51 -0.37 8.15
N VAL A 127 -16.56 -1.05 8.62
CA VAL A 127 -16.47 -2.11 9.63
C VAL A 127 -16.99 -3.41 9.02
N VAL A 128 -16.10 -4.40 8.95
CA VAL A 128 -16.45 -5.77 8.54
C VAL A 128 -16.41 -6.66 9.77
N GLY A 129 -17.47 -7.42 10.01
CA GLY A 129 -17.60 -8.23 11.22
C GLY A 129 -18.62 -9.35 11.07
N ASN A 130 -18.90 -10.06 12.17
CA ASN A 130 -20.02 -11.00 12.24
C ASN A 130 -21.03 -10.55 13.27
N THR A 131 -22.30 -10.84 12.99
CA THR A 131 -23.34 -10.86 14.01
C THR A 131 -23.27 -12.23 14.69
N VAL A 132 -23.00 -12.25 16.00
CA VAL A 132 -22.90 -13.47 16.81
C VAL A 132 -23.98 -13.39 17.90
N ALA A 133 -24.97 -14.28 17.87
CA ALA A 133 -26.08 -14.30 18.82
C ALA A 133 -26.76 -12.92 19.00
N GLY A 134 -26.96 -12.21 17.88
CA GLY A 134 -27.59 -10.88 17.83
C GLY A 134 -26.67 -9.71 18.19
N LYS A 135 -25.38 -9.93 18.42
CA LYS A 135 -24.38 -8.87 18.67
C LYS A 135 -23.46 -8.71 17.48
N GLN A 136 -23.33 -7.49 16.97
CA GLN A 136 -22.34 -7.19 15.93
C GLN A 136 -20.96 -7.00 16.54
N ILE A 137 -19.99 -7.81 16.11
CA ILE A 137 -18.60 -7.78 16.58
C ILE A 137 -17.70 -7.56 15.36
N ALA A 138 -16.87 -6.51 15.41
CA ALA A 138 -15.95 -6.14 14.33
C ALA A 138 -14.77 -7.12 14.25
N GLY A 139 -14.37 -7.50 13.03
CA GLY A 139 -13.12 -8.23 12.76
C GLY A 139 -12.08 -7.37 12.05
N LEU A 140 -12.52 -6.50 11.12
CA LEU A 140 -11.66 -5.57 10.39
C LEU A 140 -12.29 -4.17 10.42
N ILE A 141 -11.46 -3.14 10.57
CA ILE A 141 -11.90 -1.75 10.63
C ILE A 141 -10.96 -0.88 9.80
N PHE A 142 -11.55 -0.12 8.88
CA PHE A 142 -10.86 0.84 8.03
C PHE A 142 -11.42 2.25 8.30
N VAL A 143 -10.54 3.25 8.37
CA VAL A 143 -10.95 4.64 8.61
C VAL A 143 -10.28 5.59 7.63
N SER A 144 -11.07 6.49 7.04
CA SER A 144 -10.58 7.61 6.23
C SER A 144 -11.46 8.85 6.40
N GLN A 145 -11.14 9.98 5.75
CA GLN A 145 -12.05 11.12 5.66
C GLN A 145 -12.54 11.28 4.22
N GLN A 146 -13.86 11.20 4.01
CA GLN A 146 -14.53 11.53 2.75
C GLN A 146 -13.82 10.92 1.52
N SER A 147 -13.74 9.58 1.45
CA SER A 147 -13.00 8.85 0.40
C SER A 147 -11.57 9.38 0.17
N ALA A 148 -10.86 9.70 1.26
CA ALA A 148 -9.50 10.26 1.31
C ALA A 148 -9.29 11.62 0.61
N GLN A 149 -10.37 12.38 0.33
CA GLN A 149 -10.30 13.71 -0.30
C GLN A 149 -9.39 13.76 -1.54
N VAL A 150 -9.50 12.75 -2.40
CA VAL A 150 -8.65 12.60 -3.58
C VAL A 150 -8.88 13.77 -4.56
N GLY A 151 -7.80 14.38 -5.04
CA GLY A 151 -7.83 15.43 -6.05
C GLY A 151 -6.61 15.42 -6.95
N SER A 152 -6.62 16.24 -8.00
CA SER A 152 -5.48 16.36 -8.92
C SER A 152 -5.41 17.74 -9.57
N GLY A 153 -4.21 18.09 -10.07
CA GLY A 153 -3.99 19.33 -10.79
C GLY A 153 -2.51 19.63 -10.99
N TYR A 154 -2.24 20.82 -11.53
CA TYR A 154 -0.87 21.29 -11.73
C TYR A 154 -0.40 22.10 -10.53
N ILE A 155 0.82 21.85 -10.08
CA ILE A 155 1.49 22.68 -9.08
C ILE A 155 1.68 24.08 -9.68
N SER A 156 1.05 25.10 -9.09
CA SER A 156 1.19 26.50 -9.49
C SER A 156 2.28 27.21 -8.70
N ARG A 157 2.50 26.81 -7.45
CA ARG A 157 3.47 27.41 -6.54
C ARG A 157 3.87 26.41 -5.46
N ILE A 158 5.13 26.47 -5.03
CA ILE A 158 5.62 25.79 -3.84
C ILE A 158 6.09 26.91 -2.89
N ASP A 159 5.44 27.03 -1.75
CA ASP A 159 5.81 28.01 -0.74
C ASP A 159 7.02 27.47 0.05
N GLN A 160 8.20 28.01 -0.24
CA GLN A 160 9.43 27.54 0.39
C GLN A 160 9.50 27.86 1.89
N THR A 161 8.70 28.80 2.41
CA THR A 161 8.69 29.13 3.84
C THR A 161 7.89 28.12 4.65
N THR A 162 6.70 27.75 4.15
CA THR A 162 5.78 26.83 4.82
C THR A 162 5.96 25.37 4.39
N GLY A 163 6.50 25.12 3.20
CA GLY A 163 6.53 23.80 2.57
C GLY A 163 5.21 23.41 1.90
N ASN A 164 4.26 24.35 1.78
CA ASN A 164 2.97 24.08 1.16
C ASN A 164 3.06 24.04 -0.36
N ILE A 165 2.28 23.15 -0.96
CA ILE A 165 2.11 23.02 -2.41
C ILE A 165 0.77 23.63 -2.78
N GLU A 166 0.76 24.59 -3.69
CA GLU A 166 -0.47 25.12 -4.27
C GLU A 166 -0.76 24.41 -5.59
N VAL A 167 -1.95 23.83 -5.68
CA VAL A 167 -2.43 23.12 -6.87
C VAL A 167 -3.58 23.90 -7.47
N THR A 168 -3.49 24.22 -8.75
CA THR A 168 -4.59 24.88 -9.47
C THR A 168 -5.32 23.88 -10.35
N SER A 169 -6.64 24.07 -10.46
CA SER A 169 -7.44 23.55 -11.56
C SER A 169 -7.78 24.70 -12.49
N THR A 170 -7.94 24.43 -13.79
CA THR A 170 -8.18 25.47 -14.81
C THR A 170 -9.46 26.28 -14.61
N ASN A 171 -10.32 25.89 -13.66
CA ASN A 171 -11.64 26.45 -13.42
C ASN A 171 -11.81 27.10 -12.02
N SER A 172 -10.77 27.15 -11.19
CA SER A 172 -10.84 27.79 -9.85
C SER A 172 -9.89 28.99 -9.76
N PRO A 173 -10.37 30.18 -9.32
CA PRO A 173 -9.50 31.32 -9.07
C PRO A 173 -8.63 31.17 -7.81
N GLN A 174 -8.94 30.19 -6.94
CA GLN A 174 -8.19 29.89 -5.72
C GLN A 174 -7.50 28.53 -5.84
N PRO A 175 -6.20 28.41 -5.49
CA PRO A 175 -5.51 27.13 -5.47
C PRO A 175 -6.00 26.27 -4.31
N THR A 176 -5.96 24.95 -4.50
CA THR A 176 -5.99 24.01 -3.39
C THR A 176 -4.62 24.02 -2.71
N VAL A 177 -4.59 24.24 -1.40
CA VAL A 177 -3.36 24.18 -0.61
C VAL A 177 -3.15 22.78 -0.07
N LEU A 178 -2.01 22.17 -0.34
CA LEU A 178 -1.58 20.91 0.23
C LEU A 178 -0.46 21.16 1.26
N GLN A 179 -0.60 20.54 2.42
CA GLN A 179 0.41 20.49 3.46
C GLN A 179 0.74 19.02 3.72
N ILE A 180 1.97 18.59 3.43
CA ILE A 180 2.39 17.21 3.67
C ILE A 180 2.33 16.94 5.18
N ASN A 181 1.54 15.94 5.59
CA ASN A 181 1.39 15.52 6.98
C ASN A 181 2.52 14.57 7.38
N ASP A 182 3.67 15.13 7.69
CA ASP A 182 4.89 14.37 7.90
C ASP A 182 5.54 14.77 9.22
N PRO A 183 5.21 14.07 10.33
CA PRO A 183 5.75 14.36 11.65
C PRO A 183 7.28 14.31 11.70
N ASN A 184 7.90 13.45 10.88
CA ASN A 184 9.34 13.22 10.87
C ASN A 184 10.08 14.07 9.83
N GLY A 185 9.36 14.81 8.97
CA GLY A 185 9.93 15.62 7.92
C GLY A 185 10.75 14.80 6.92
N ARG A 186 10.28 13.61 6.55
CA ARG A 186 10.88 12.72 5.55
C ARG A 186 10.79 13.25 4.12
N PHE A 187 9.67 13.82 3.72
CA PHE A 187 9.38 14.31 2.38
C PHE A 187 9.35 15.84 2.28
N GLY A 188 9.57 16.53 3.40
CA GLY A 188 9.64 17.98 3.44
C GLY A 188 9.84 18.48 4.87
N ARG A 189 9.27 19.63 5.18
CA ARG A 189 9.30 20.18 6.54
C ARG A 189 8.51 19.27 7.49
N ALA A 190 9.05 19.07 8.70
CA ALA A 190 8.34 18.34 9.74
C ALA A 190 7.12 19.13 10.22
N GLN A 191 5.94 18.55 10.08
CA GLN A 191 4.67 19.15 10.45
C GLN A 191 3.57 18.08 10.51
N SER A 192 2.62 18.21 11.42
CA SER A 192 1.50 17.26 11.49
C SER A 192 0.24 17.89 12.07
N PRO A 193 -0.74 18.24 11.21
CA PRO A 193 -2.07 18.67 11.67
C PRO A 193 -2.79 17.60 12.50
N ASP A 194 -2.68 16.33 12.12
CA ASP A 194 -3.14 15.17 12.89
C ASP A 194 -2.28 13.94 12.54
N ALA A 195 -1.48 13.46 13.49
CA ALA A 195 -0.53 12.36 13.27
C ALA A 195 -1.20 11.02 12.93
N ARG A 196 -2.51 10.86 13.17
CA ARG A 196 -3.22 9.64 12.76
C ARG A 196 -3.27 9.49 11.25
N PHE A 197 -3.32 10.60 10.51
CA PHE A 197 -3.38 10.65 9.05
C PHE A 197 -2.05 11.11 8.45
N SER A 198 -0.92 10.79 9.08
CA SER A 198 0.38 11.13 8.53
C SER A 198 0.69 10.32 7.27
N VAL A 199 1.70 10.77 6.53
CA VAL A 199 2.41 9.92 5.57
C VAL A 199 2.85 8.62 6.23
N ASP A 200 2.93 7.55 5.44
CA ASP A 200 3.74 6.40 5.79
C ASP A 200 5.18 6.81 5.52
N ASP A 201 5.99 6.88 6.57
CA ASP A 201 7.37 7.31 6.46
C ASP A 201 8.34 6.12 6.27
N ALA A 202 7.89 4.87 6.42
CA ALA A 202 8.69 3.70 6.06
C ALA A 202 8.68 3.44 4.55
N ASN A 203 7.63 3.88 3.85
CA ASN A 203 7.42 3.71 2.42
C ASN A 203 7.33 5.06 1.67
N PRO A 204 7.62 5.13 0.36
CA PRO A 204 7.50 6.37 -0.39
C PRO A 204 6.04 6.69 -0.74
N THR A 205 5.25 7.21 0.21
CA THR A 205 3.87 7.68 -0.05
C THR A 205 3.81 9.06 -0.73
N ILE A 206 4.93 9.77 -0.74
CA ILE A 206 5.14 10.96 -1.57
C ILE A 206 6.13 10.56 -2.68
N HIS A 207 5.62 10.32 -3.89
CA HIS A 207 6.40 9.67 -4.94
C HIS A 207 5.98 10.10 -6.36
N ALA A 208 6.78 9.72 -7.35
CA ALA A 208 6.41 9.77 -8.77
C ALA A 208 5.67 8.49 -9.18
N ALA A 209 4.96 8.49 -10.31
CA ALA A 209 4.23 7.35 -10.90
C ALA A 209 5.09 6.13 -11.33
N THR A 210 6.32 6.08 -10.84
CA THR A 210 7.25 4.93 -10.91
C THR A 210 7.58 4.37 -9.52
N GLY A 211 7.06 4.99 -8.46
CA GLY A 211 7.44 4.76 -7.06
C GLY A 211 8.68 5.52 -6.60
N TYR A 212 9.28 6.39 -7.42
CA TYR A 212 10.47 7.15 -7.01
C TYR A 212 10.13 8.20 -5.93
N PRO A 213 10.82 8.26 -4.78
CA PRO A 213 10.53 9.20 -3.70
C PRO A 213 10.67 10.67 -4.12
N MET A 214 9.63 11.46 -3.85
CA MET A 214 9.57 12.89 -4.15
C MET A 214 9.63 13.73 -2.87
N CYS A 215 9.93 15.02 -2.98
CA CYS A 215 10.10 15.88 -1.81
C CYS A 215 9.80 17.36 -2.09
N VAL A 216 9.55 18.12 -1.03
CA VAL A 216 9.51 19.58 -1.04
C VAL A 216 10.77 20.14 -0.37
N PRO A 217 11.58 20.97 -1.05
CA PRO A 217 12.78 21.55 -0.46
C PRO A 217 12.48 22.38 0.80
N ARG A 218 13.25 22.16 1.86
CA ARG A 218 13.17 22.90 3.14
C ARG A 218 13.96 24.21 3.09
N THR A 219 14.90 24.31 2.17
CA THR A 219 15.79 25.46 1.92
C THR A 219 16.11 25.51 0.42
N GLY A 220 16.75 26.59 -0.05
CA GLY A 220 17.17 26.69 -1.46
C GLY A 220 18.21 25.63 -1.87
N ASP A 221 19.12 25.27 -0.96
CA ASP A 221 20.08 24.17 -1.12
C ASP A 221 19.79 23.09 -0.07
N ASP A 222 18.71 22.31 -0.26
CA ASP A 222 18.33 21.22 0.64
C ASP A 222 19.12 19.94 0.31
N PRO A 223 20.01 19.45 1.20
CA PRO A 223 20.77 18.22 0.95
C PRO A 223 19.91 16.96 0.85
N LEU A 224 18.73 16.95 1.49
CA LEU A 224 17.79 15.82 1.51
C LEU A 224 16.78 15.88 0.35
N CYS A 225 16.68 17.04 -0.31
CA CYS A 225 15.82 17.27 -1.45
C CYS A 225 16.56 18.09 -2.54
N PRO A 226 17.67 17.58 -3.09
CA PRO A 226 18.60 18.40 -3.85
C PRO A 226 18.09 18.71 -5.26
N GLN A 227 18.19 19.97 -5.69
CA GLN A 227 17.74 20.42 -7.01
C GLN A 227 18.34 19.63 -8.18
N LYS A 228 19.59 19.15 -8.04
CA LYS A 228 20.25 18.33 -9.08
C LYS A 228 19.49 17.04 -9.41
N ASN A 229 18.68 16.53 -8.48
CA ASN A 229 17.87 15.34 -8.68
C ASN A 229 16.66 15.58 -9.60
N ARG A 230 16.36 16.85 -9.91
CA ARG A 230 15.44 17.25 -10.96
C ARG A 230 16.21 17.89 -12.13
N PRO A 231 16.69 17.10 -13.10
CA PRO A 231 17.45 17.63 -14.24
C PRO A 231 16.68 18.65 -15.04
N LYS A 232 17.37 19.72 -15.45
CA LYS A 232 16.87 20.63 -16.46
C LYS A 232 16.97 20.00 -17.85
N VAL A 233 15.99 20.28 -18.70
CA VAL A 233 16.12 20.03 -20.13
C VAL A 233 17.22 20.95 -20.64
N VAL A 234 18.22 20.40 -21.33
CA VAL A 234 19.45 21.11 -21.65
C VAL A 234 19.22 22.24 -22.67
N THR A 235 19.69 23.44 -22.31
CA THR A 235 20.31 24.44 -23.20
C THR A 235 21.83 24.16 -23.30
N PRO A 236 22.54 24.54 -24.37
CA PRO A 236 23.79 23.92 -24.88
C PRO A 236 25.03 23.71 -23.98
N THR A 237 25.02 23.97 -22.67
CA THR A 237 26.22 24.04 -21.81
C THR A 237 26.28 23.06 -20.63
N THR A 238 25.31 22.15 -20.44
CA THR A 238 25.33 21.15 -19.34
C THR A 238 25.15 19.72 -19.85
N THR A 239 25.92 18.77 -19.32
CA THR A 239 26.03 17.38 -19.78
C THR A 239 24.86 16.45 -19.43
N ASN A 240 23.84 16.93 -18.70
CA ASN A 240 22.82 16.06 -18.11
C ASN A 240 21.50 16.18 -18.84
N ASN A 241 21.44 15.55 -20.01
CA ASN A 241 20.21 15.33 -20.77
C ASN A 241 19.19 14.54 -19.92
N CYS A 242 17.92 14.58 -20.32
CA CYS A 242 16.90 13.65 -19.84
C CYS A 242 17.27 12.23 -20.27
N ARG A 243 18.14 11.58 -19.48
CA ARG A 243 18.77 10.31 -19.83
C ARG A 243 17.71 9.25 -20.08
N ASN A 244 17.81 8.51 -21.18
CA ASN A 244 16.79 7.56 -21.61
C ASN A 244 17.25 6.09 -21.50
N PHE A 245 16.41 5.12 -21.88
CA PHE A 245 16.73 3.70 -21.73
C PHE A 245 17.90 3.26 -22.62
N ALA A 246 17.96 3.74 -23.86
CA ALA A 246 19.08 3.46 -24.77
C ALA A 246 20.42 3.93 -24.19
N GLN A 247 20.46 5.14 -23.62
CA GLN A 247 21.62 5.68 -22.92
C GLN A 247 21.91 4.97 -21.60
N ALA A 248 20.92 4.26 -21.04
CA ALA A 248 21.10 3.40 -19.88
C ALA A 248 21.70 2.03 -20.22
N GLY A 249 21.88 1.71 -21.51
CA GLY A 249 22.43 0.44 -21.97
C GLY A 249 21.49 -0.74 -21.74
N VAL A 250 20.17 -0.47 -21.76
CA VAL A 250 19.13 -1.45 -21.48
C VAL A 250 18.30 -1.65 -22.74
N ALA A 251 17.89 -2.90 -23.02
CA ALA A 251 16.98 -3.18 -24.13
C ALA A 251 15.71 -2.34 -23.98
N LEU A 252 15.18 -1.83 -25.10
CA LEU A 252 13.98 -1.00 -25.02
C LEU A 252 12.82 -1.81 -24.41
N PRO A 253 12.08 -1.24 -23.45
CA PRO A 253 10.85 -1.85 -22.98
C PRO A 253 9.82 -2.03 -24.10
N ALA A 254 8.80 -2.86 -23.86
CA ALA A 254 7.71 -3.07 -24.82
C ALA A 254 6.98 -1.76 -25.20
N SER A 255 6.94 -0.79 -24.29
CA SER A 255 6.41 0.56 -24.52
C SER A 255 7.28 1.45 -25.42
N GLY A 256 8.49 1.00 -25.77
CA GLY A 256 9.48 1.81 -26.47
C GLY A 256 10.30 2.72 -25.54
N GLU A 257 10.90 3.75 -26.13
CA GLU A 257 11.75 4.71 -25.43
C GLU A 257 10.93 5.75 -24.63
N LEU A 258 11.57 6.39 -23.66
CA LEU A 258 11.02 7.54 -22.94
C LEU A 258 10.64 8.66 -23.91
N THR A 259 9.52 9.31 -23.62
CA THR A 259 9.01 10.44 -24.40
C THR A 259 9.96 11.63 -24.27
N PRO A 260 10.45 12.22 -25.38
CA PRO A 260 11.28 13.40 -25.33
C PRO A 260 10.57 14.58 -24.66
N PRO A 261 11.31 15.49 -23.99
CA PRO A 261 10.73 16.70 -23.41
C PRO A 261 10.01 17.55 -24.46
N LYS A 262 8.91 18.19 -24.06
CA LYS A 262 8.20 19.14 -24.93
C LYS A 262 9.04 20.39 -25.16
N ALA A 263 8.82 21.07 -26.29
CA ALA A 263 9.43 22.37 -26.54
C ALA A 263 9.09 23.37 -25.42
N GLY A 264 10.10 24.04 -24.88
CA GLY A 264 9.93 25.00 -23.77
C GLY A 264 9.80 24.37 -22.37
N GLN A 265 9.87 23.05 -22.25
CA GLN A 265 9.87 22.37 -20.94
C GLN A 265 11.19 22.63 -20.21
N LEU A 266 11.11 23.09 -18.95
CA LEU A 266 12.30 23.44 -18.15
C LEU A 266 12.98 22.22 -17.50
N TYR A 267 12.20 21.28 -16.96
CA TYR A 267 12.70 20.10 -16.23
C TYR A 267 12.27 18.79 -16.89
N CYS A 268 13.11 17.76 -16.84
CA CYS A 268 12.87 16.46 -17.48
C CYS A 268 11.68 15.71 -16.88
N SER A 269 10.56 15.54 -17.58
CA SER A 269 9.41 14.78 -17.05
C SER A 269 9.63 13.27 -17.01
N GLN A 270 10.59 12.76 -17.79
CA GLN A 270 10.98 11.35 -17.81
C GLN A 270 12.51 11.26 -17.92
N PHE A 271 13.14 10.41 -17.11
CA PHE A 271 14.60 10.17 -17.17
C PHE A 271 15.03 8.94 -16.35
N VAL A 272 16.21 8.41 -16.67
CA VAL A 272 16.87 7.28 -15.98
C VAL A 272 18.10 7.76 -15.22
N MET A 273 18.10 7.64 -13.90
CA MET A 273 19.26 7.95 -13.07
C MET A 273 20.38 6.92 -13.26
N LYS A 274 21.63 7.37 -13.28
CA LYS A 274 22.80 6.48 -13.20
C LYS A 274 22.89 5.87 -11.80
N ARG A 275 23.26 4.59 -11.68
CA ARG A 275 23.55 3.96 -10.37
C ARG A 275 24.63 4.75 -9.64
N PHE A 276 24.57 4.84 -8.31
CA PHE A 276 25.50 5.68 -7.54
C PHE A 276 26.99 5.34 -7.79
N SER A 277 27.31 4.07 -8.00
CA SER A 277 28.66 3.56 -8.26
C SER A 277 29.12 3.64 -9.72
N ASP A 278 28.35 4.28 -10.62
CA ASP A 278 28.74 4.42 -12.02
C ASP A 278 29.98 5.35 -12.16
N PRO A 279 31.10 4.86 -12.72
CA PRO A 279 32.34 5.62 -12.81
C PRO A 279 32.26 6.84 -13.75
N THR A 280 31.21 6.92 -14.58
CA THR A 280 30.98 8.05 -15.49
C THR A 280 30.11 9.15 -14.86
N ARG A 281 29.77 9.03 -13.57
CA ARG A 281 29.01 10.05 -12.86
C ARG A 281 29.80 11.33 -12.65
N THR A 282 29.08 12.44 -12.78
CA THR A 282 29.57 13.79 -12.49
C THR A 282 28.86 14.35 -11.25
N ALA A 283 29.39 15.43 -10.68
CA ALA A 283 28.80 16.07 -9.50
C ALA A 283 27.37 16.61 -9.75
N THR A 284 27.03 16.90 -11.00
CA THR A 284 25.72 17.42 -11.42
C THR A 284 24.72 16.31 -11.74
N ASP A 285 25.15 15.04 -11.85
CA ASP A 285 24.26 13.93 -12.12
C ASP A 285 23.28 13.70 -10.96
N PRO A 286 21.98 13.43 -11.24
CA PRO A 286 21.02 13.02 -10.23
C PRO A 286 21.54 11.86 -9.38
N ASP A 287 21.38 11.93 -8.07
CA ASP A 287 21.80 10.89 -7.15
C ASP A 287 20.64 9.94 -6.85
N PRO A 288 20.70 8.65 -7.23
CA PRO A 288 19.59 7.72 -7.01
C PRO A 288 19.33 7.45 -5.53
N THR A 289 20.25 7.84 -4.63
CA THR A 289 20.11 7.69 -3.16
C THR A 289 19.44 8.88 -2.49
N GLN A 290 18.99 9.89 -3.24
CA GLN A 290 18.36 11.12 -2.73
C GLN A 290 16.97 11.30 -3.34
N GLN A 291 16.08 12.03 -2.65
CA GLN A 291 14.73 12.31 -3.17
C GLN A 291 14.77 13.30 -4.34
N VAL A 292 13.69 13.38 -5.13
CA VAL A 292 13.55 14.33 -6.24
C VAL A 292 12.60 15.45 -5.83
N PRO A 293 12.97 16.74 -5.97
CA PRO A 293 12.07 17.83 -5.63
C PRO A 293 10.88 17.90 -6.59
N PHE A 294 9.70 18.24 -6.09
CA PHE A 294 8.58 18.69 -6.94
C PHE A 294 8.92 20.04 -7.59
N GLU A 295 8.38 20.27 -8.79
CA GLU A 295 8.51 21.53 -9.51
C GLU A 295 7.15 22.13 -9.88
N VAL A 296 7.13 23.46 -10.02
CA VAL A 296 5.98 24.17 -10.61
C VAL A 296 5.73 23.64 -12.03
N GLY A 297 4.49 23.28 -12.32
CA GLY A 297 4.07 22.66 -13.58
C GLY A 297 4.04 21.12 -13.56
N ASP A 298 4.52 20.47 -12.50
CA ASP A 298 4.28 19.03 -12.33
C ASP A 298 2.78 18.80 -12.10
N PHE A 299 2.22 17.77 -12.77
CA PHE A 299 0.85 17.32 -12.51
C PHE A 299 0.90 16.29 -11.38
N ILE A 300 0.10 16.50 -10.34
CA ILE A 300 0.02 15.60 -9.20
C ILE A 300 -1.41 15.15 -8.94
N THR A 301 -1.53 13.94 -8.40
CA THR A 301 -2.71 13.46 -7.68
C THR A 301 -2.36 13.44 -6.20
N TYR A 302 -3.29 13.80 -5.34
CA TYR A 302 -3.08 13.84 -3.89
C TYR A 302 -4.28 13.24 -3.15
N SER A 303 -4.03 12.76 -1.94
CA SER A 303 -5.06 12.35 -0.98
C SER A 303 -4.66 12.74 0.44
N GLY A 304 -5.65 12.97 1.28
CA GLY A 304 -5.43 13.55 2.61
C GLY A 304 -6.69 13.82 3.38
N THR A 305 -6.54 14.63 4.41
CA THR A 305 -7.62 15.09 5.29
C THR A 305 -7.82 16.59 5.10
N LEU A 306 -9.05 17.03 4.83
CA LEU A 306 -9.44 18.42 4.71
C LEU A 306 -9.53 19.09 6.09
N PHE A 307 -8.74 20.15 6.27
CA PHE A 307 -8.73 20.97 7.47
C PHE A 307 -9.28 22.36 7.16
N LYS A 308 -10.12 22.84 8.09
CA LYS A 308 -10.58 24.22 8.06
C LYS A 308 -9.47 25.12 8.58
N SER A 309 -9.18 26.18 7.85
CA SER A 309 -8.27 27.22 8.31
C SER A 309 -8.85 27.89 9.56
N THR A 310 -8.02 27.99 10.60
CA THR A 310 -8.35 28.71 11.84
C THR A 310 -8.15 30.23 11.72
N THR A 311 -7.54 30.68 10.62
CA THR A 311 -7.24 32.10 10.36
C THR A 311 -8.12 32.62 9.24
N ALA A 312 -8.97 33.60 9.54
CA ALA A 312 -9.84 34.21 8.54
C ALA A 312 -9.04 34.78 7.35
N GLY A 313 -9.45 34.43 6.13
CA GLY A 313 -8.77 34.87 4.90
C GLY A 313 -7.62 33.97 4.43
N VAL A 314 -7.23 32.97 5.22
CA VAL A 314 -6.33 31.88 4.78
C VAL A 314 -7.20 30.73 4.27
N PRO A 315 -6.93 30.17 3.08
CA PRO A 315 -7.73 29.07 2.53
C PRO A 315 -7.61 27.81 3.39
N ASP A 316 -8.65 26.98 3.34
CA ASP A 316 -8.60 25.62 3.85
C ASP A 316 -7.53 24.81 3.11
N PHE A 317 -7.05 23.74 3.73
CA PHE A 317 -5.94 22.96 3.18
C PHE A 317 -6.19 21.46 3.33
N ILE A 318 -5.54 20.70 2.46
CA ILE A 318 -5.48 19.25 2.55
C ILE A 318 -4.19 18.88 3.28
N SER A 319 -4.34 18.25 4.44
CA SER A 319 -3.25 17.56 5.14
C SER A 319 -2.98 16.25 4.41
N ALA A 320 -2.03 16.27 3.48
CA ALA A 320 -1.77 15.20 2.53
C ALA A 320 -0.93 14.09 3.16
N HIS A 321 -1.41 12.85 3.10
CA HIS A 321 -0.65 11.66 3.46
C HIS A 321 -0.06 10.95 2.24
N THR A 322 -0.56 11.25 1.03
CA THR A 322 -0.09 10.66 -0.21
C THR A 322 -0.14 11.68 -1.33
N ILE A 323 0.92 11.73 -2.14
CA ILE A 323 1.02 12.55 -3.34
C ILE A 323 1.76 11.73 -4.41
N GLU A 324 1.13 11.60 -5.57
CA GLU A 324 1.72 10.98 -6.75
C GLU A 324 1.98 12.02 -7.83
N ALA A 325 3.23 12.17 -8.26
CA ALA A 325 3.60 12.99 -9.41
C ALA A 325 3.52 12.17 -10.70
N ASN A 326 2.89 12.74 -11.73
CA ASN A 326 2.92 12.15 -13.08
C ASN A 326 4.29 12.39 -13.75
N LEU A 327 5.32 11.70 -13.24
CA LEU A 327 6.71 11.76 -13.68
C LEU A 327 7.26 10.34 -13.88
N GLY A 328 8.02 10.15 -14.96
CA GLY A 328 8.66 8.86 -15.29
C GLY A 328 10.11 8.83 -14.81
N ILE A 329 10.33 8.66 -13.50
CA ILE A 329 11.68 8.67 -12.91
C ILE A 329 12.14 7.24 -12.66
N TYR A 330 13.18 6.81 -13.36
CA TYR A 330 13.69 5.45 -13.29
C TYR A 330 15.07 5.42 -12.64
N THR A 331 15.38 4.34 -11.92
CA THR A 331 16.75 4.05 -11.48
C THR A 331 17.47 3.24 -12.54
N GLN A 332 18.80 3.15 -12.44
CA GLN A 332 19.57 2.36 -13.40
C GLN A 332 19.08 0.89 -13.36
N PRO A 333 18.55 0.36 -14.48
CA PRO A 333 17.90 -0.94 -14.42
C PRO A 333 18.88 -2.08 -14.09
N GLY A 334 18.44 -3.02 -13.25
CA GLY A 334 19.26 -4.10 -12.71
C GLY A 334 20.20 -3.69 -11.59
N SER A 335 19.93 -2.58 -10.89
CA SER A 335 20.79 -2.10 -9.80
C SER A 335 20.02 -1.43 -8.66
N GLN A 336 20.66 -1.37 -7.49
CA GLN A 336 20.14 -0.66 -6.31
C GLN A 336 20.76 0.76 -6.20
N PRO A 337 20.04 1.74 -5.62
CA PRO A 337 18.68 1.59 -5.08
C PRO A 337 17.63 1.49 -6.21
N SER A 338 16.55 0.78 -5.91
CA SER A 338 15.29 0.80 -6.65
C SER A 338 14.18 1.17 -5.68
N TYR A 339 13.08 1.74 -6.17
CA TYR A 339 11.94 2.09 -5.34
C TYR A 339 10.68 1.48 -5.93
N LEU A 340 9.74 1.21 -5.04
CA LEU A 340 8.47 0.60 -5.37
C LEU A 340 7.35 1.48 -4.83
N ALA A 341 6.18 1.40 -5.44
CA ALA A 341 4.93 1.86 -4.86
C ALA A 341 3.88 0.77 -5.03
N ILE A 342 2.93 0.72 -4.12
CA ILE A 342 1.80 -0.22 -4.19
C ILE A 342 0.53 0.60 -4.43
N GLY A 343 -0.24 0.17 -5.43
CA GLY A 343 -1.57 0.69 -5.72
C GLY A 343 -2.64 -0.16 -5.05
N GLU A 344 -3.69 -0.48 -5.81
CA GLU A 344 -4.80 -1.30 -5.32
C GLU A 344 -4.40 -2.77 -5.19
N PHE A 345 -4.81 -3.41 -4.10
CA PHE A 345 -4.65 -4.85 -3.92
C PHE A 345 -5.66 -5.43 -2.94
N GLY A 346 -5.97 -6.71 -3.13
CA GLY A 346 -6.86 -7.48 -2.27
C GLY A 346 -6.58 -8.98 -2.36
N VAL A 347 -6.89 -9.71 -1.30
CA VAL A 347 -6.63 -11.15 -1.15
C VAL A 347 -7.84 -11.88 -0.59
N GLY A 348 -8.11 -13.08 -1.11
CA GLY A 348 -9.18 -13.95 -0.61
C GLY A 348 -8.87 -14.61 0.72
N THR A 349 -9.88 -14.71 1.58
CA THR A 349 -9.83 -15.50 2.80
C THR A 349 -10.06 -16.96 2.40
N ALA A 350 -8.99 -17.74 2.42
CA ALA A 350 -8.87 -19.05 1.79
C ALA A 350 -9.63 -20.20 2.48
N ASP A 351 -10.92 -20.02 2.75
CA ASP A 351 -11.79 -21.10 3.25
C ASP A 351 -11.92 -22.18 2.15
N PRO A 352 -11.48 -23.43 2.37
CA PRO A 352 -11.61 -24.48 1.38
C PRO A 352 -12.99 -25.16 1.41
N ALA A 353 -13.86 -24.86 2.39
CA ALA A 353 -15.13 -25.54 2.58
C ALA A 353 -16.22 -25.02 1.64
N LEU A 354 -17.01 -25.94 1.09
CA LEU A 354 -18.19 -25.62 0.26
C LEU A 354 -19.42 -25.22 1.08
N VAL A 355 -19.36 -25.42 2.40
CA VAL A 355 -20.44 -25.17 3.34
C VAL A 355 -19.82 -24.43 4.53
N ALA A 356 -20.39 -23.26 4.84
CA ALA A 356 -19.96 -22.46 5.96
C ALA A 356 -20.33 -23.12 7.29
N VAL A 357 -19.75 -22.62 8.39
CA VAL A 357 -19.98 -23.14 9.74
C VAL A 357 -21.44 -23.08 10.19
N ASN A 358 -22.24 -22.17 9.61
CA ASN A 358 -23.68 -22.07 9.84
C ASN A 358 -24.52 -23.00 8.95
N GLY A 359 -23.90 -23.81 8.11
CA GLY A 359 -24.60 -24.74 7.20
C GLY A 359 -24.99 -24.14 5.85
N ALA A 360 -24.80 -22.83 5.64
CA ALA A 360 -25.06 -22.19 4.36
C ALA A 360 -24.06 -22.66 3.29
N ALA A 361 -24.53 -22.86 2.06
CA ALA A 361 -23.64 -23.11 0.93
C ALA A 361 -22.85 -21.84 0.60
N GLN A 362 -21.53 -21.97 0.47
CA GLN A 362 -20.65 -20.83 0.20
C GLN A 362 -19.79 -21.05 -1.04
N GLU A 363 -19.52 -19.96 -1.75
CA GLU A 363 -18.45 -19.86 -2.73
C GLU A 363 -17.24 -19.21 -2.06
N THR A 364 -16.07 -19.82 -2.22
CA THR A 364 -14.81 -19.32 -1.70
C THR A 364 -13.85 -19.10 -2.86
N GLN A 365 -13.00 -18.07 -2.78
CA GLN A 365 -12.07 -17.72 -3.85
C GLN A 365 -10.66 -17.52 -3.31
N ASP A 366 -9.77 -18.45 -3.62
CA ASP A 366 -8.31 -18.27 -3.53
C ASP A 366 -7.85 -17.32 -4.64
N ARG A 367 -8.07 -16.02 -4.42
CA ARG A 367 -7.75 -14.97 -5.39
C ARG A 367 -6.84 -13.91 -4.79
N ILE A 368 -6.05 -13.29 -5.65
CA ILE A 368 -5.31 -12.07 -5.32
C ILE A 368 -5.28 -11.18 -6.56
N PHE A 369 -5.41 -9.88 -6.32
CA PHE A 369 -5.02 -8.87 -7.27
C PHE A 369 -4.10 -7.88 -6.57
N LEU A 370 -3.06 -7.43 -7.27
CA LEU A 370 -2.14 -6.41 -6.77
C LEU A 370 -1.58 -5.61 -7.93
N GLU A 371 -1.57 -4.30 -7.78
CA GLU A 371 -0.81 -3.39 -8.63
C GLU A 371 0.36 -2.78 -7.86
N ALA A 372 1.54 -2.80 -8.47
CA ALA A 372 2.72 -2.12 -7.97
C ALA A 372 3.47 -1.45 -9.12
N GLU A 373 4.32 -0.50 -8.75
CA GLU A 373 5.20 0.23 -9.66
C GLU A 373 6.65 0.04 -9.21
N THR A 374 7.59 0.01 -10.16
CA THR A 374 9.03 -0.10 -9.88
C THR A 374 9.83 0.91 -10.69
N THR A 375 10.85 1.52 -10.07
CA THR A 375 11.81 2.37 -10.77
C THR A 375 12.85 1.54 -11.55
N ASP A 376 13.00 0.26 -11.23
CA ASP A 376 13.87 -0.69 -11.94
C ASP A 376 13.00 -1.60 -12.82
N VAL A 377 12.95 -1.28 -14.10
CA VAL A 377 12.12 -2.01 -15.07
C VAL A 377 12.68 -3.39 -15.43
N LYS A 378 13.98 -3.62 -15.23
CA LYS A 378 14.67 -4.83 -15.69
C LYS A 378 14.54 -5.99 -14.70
N THR A 379 14.53 -5.66 -13.41
CA THR A 379 14.52 -6.66 -12.35
C THR A 379 13.09 -7.13 -12.06
N PRO A 380 12.86 -8.45 -11.88
CA PRO A 380 11.57 -8.94 -11.44
C PRO A 380 11.12 -8.36 -10.10
N VAL A 381 9.81 -8.19 -9.94
CA VAL A 381 9.16 -7.82 -8.69
C VAL A 381 8.58 -9.09 -8.04
N ASP A 382 8.86 -9.26 -6.75
CA ASP A 382 8.41 -10.38 -5.92
C ASP A 382 7.43 -9.90 -4.85
N ILE A 383 6.41 -10.70 -4.56
CA ILE A 383 5.40 -10.39 -3.54
C ILE A 383 5.46 -11.45 -2.44
N TYR A 384 5.37 -11.00 -1.18
CA TYR A 384 5.39 -11.85 0.00
C TYR A 384 4.21 -11.53 0.92
N LEU A 385 3.58 -12.56 1.46
CA LEU A 385 2.76 -12.45 2.65
C LEU A 385 3.70 -12.44 3.88
N ILE A 386 3.52 -11.48 4.79
CA ILE A 386 4.33 -11.36 6.00
C ILE A 386 3.61 -12.09 7.13
N ASP A 387 4.08 -13.30 7.43
CA ASP A 387 3.62 -14.05 8.59
C ASP A 387 4.34 -13.54 9.84
N VAL A 388 3.60 -13.13 10.87
CA VAL A 388 4.17 -12.59 12.10
C VAL A 388 3.95 -13.58 13.24
N ASP A 389 5.03 -13.91 13.97
CA ASP A 389 4.93 -14.76 15.15
C ASP A 389 4.06 -14.07 16.24
N PRO A 390 2.99 -14.72 16.72
CA PRO A 390 2.02 -14.09 17.63
C PRO A 390 2.59 -13.65 18.99
N ALA A 391 3.67 -14.28 19.45
CA ALA A 391 4.31 -13.92 20.70
C ALA A 391 5.43 -12.90 20.45
N THR A 392 6.42 -13.28 19.64
CA THR A 392 7.71 -12.59 19.50
C THR A 392 7.72 -11.48 18.47
N GLY A 393 6.77 -11.47 17.53
CA GLY A 393 6.73 -10.49 16.44
C GLY A 393 7.73 -10.77 15.31
N VAL A 394 8.42 -11.92 15.33
CA VAL A 394 9.35 -12.31 14.28
C VAL A 394 8.59 -12.49 12.96
N GLN A 395 9.05 -11.79 11.92
CA GLN A 395 8.47 -11.85 10.58
C GLN A 395 9.09 -12.99 9.76
N ARG A 396 8.24 -13.73 9.04
CA ARG A 396 8.60 -14.67 7.97
C ARG A 396 7.93 -14.23 6.67
N ASN A 397 8.70 -14.16 5.59
CA ASN A 397 8.22 -13.67 4.31
C ASN A 397 7.91 -14.86 3.39
N ARG A 398 6.62 -15.16 3.24
CA ARG A 398 6.12 -16.22 2.39
C ARG A 398 5.89 -15.69 0.99
N TRP A 399 6.77 -16.07 0.07
CA TRP A 399 6.71 -15.63 -1.32
C TRP A 399 5.48 -16.17 -2.03
N ILE A 400 4.81 -15.37 -2.86
CA ILE A 400 3.56 -15.76 -3.55
C ILE A 400 3.57 -15.48 -5.05
N THR A 401 4.74 -15.18 -5.63
CA THR A 401 4.90 -15.00 -7.08
C THR A 401 5.83 -16.05 -7.72
N PRO A 402 5.70 -17.35 -7.43
CA PRO A 402 6.42 -18.37 -8.19
C PRO A 402 5.89 -18.47 -9.63
N PHE A 403 6.54 -19.28 -10.47
CA PHE A 403 6.17 -19.44 -11.89
C PHE A 403 4.70 -19.82 -12.07
N GLU A 404 4.14 -20.64 -11.18
CA GLU A 404 2.74 -21.08 -11.22
C GLU A 404 1.75 -19.92 -11.09
N MET A 405 2.18 -18.80 -10.49
CA MET A 405 1.37 -17.61 -10.32
C MET A 405 1.55 -16.59 -11.43
N THR A 406 2.74 -16.48 -12.01
CA THR A 406 3.07 -15.39 -12.94
C THR A 406 3.24 -15.84 -14.38
N GLY A 407 3.54 -17.13 -14.60
CA GLY A 407 3.94 -17.68 -15.90
C GLY A 407 5.35 -17.25 -16.35
N GLU A 408 6.09 -16.53 -15.50
CA GLU A 408 7.36 -15.93 -15.87
C GLU A 408 8.56 -16.68 -15.29
N CYS A 409 9.72 -16.56 -15.94
CA CYS A 409 10.95 -17.25 -15.54
C CYS A 409 10.71 -18.76 -15.38
N ASP A 410 10.28 -19.40 -16.49
CA ASP A 410 9.91 -20.81 -16.55
C ASP A 410 11.07 -21.74 -16.16
N PRO A 411 10.95 -22.51 -15.05
CA PRO A 411 11.98 -23.44 -14.60
C PRO A 411 12.18 -24.65 -15.52
N ALA A 412 11.23 -24.96 -16.42
CA ALA A 412 11.40 -26.01 -17.43
C ALA A 412 12.36 -25.58 -18.55
N THR A 413 12.68 -24.29 -18.64
CA THR A 413 13.67 -23.73 -19.55
C THR A 413 14.94 -23.33 -18.81
N VAL A 414 16.02 -23.06 -19.55
CA VAL A 414 17.20 -22.41 -18.94
C VAL A 414 16.79 -21.01 -18.51
N LEU A 415 16.76 -20.76 -17.20
CA LEU A 415 16.39 -19.46 -16.65
C LEU A 415 17.25 -18.35 -17.28
N ALA A 416 16.58 -17.34 -17.84
CA ALA A 416 17.25 -16.16 -18.35
C ALA A 416 18.01 -15.45 -17.22
N ALA A 417 19.13 -14.80 -17.54
CA ALA A 417 19.90 -14.04 -16.55
C ALA A 417 19.05 -12.95 -15.83
N THR A 418 18.02 -12.44 -16.49
CA THR A 418 17.05 -11.48 -15.93
C THR A 418 16.21 -12.06 -14.79
N CYS A 419 16.10 -13.38 -14.67
CA CYS A 419 15.39 -14.05 -13.57
C CYS A 419 16.17 -14.04 -12.26
N ALA A 420 17.46 -13.65 -12.28
CA ALA A 420 18.36 -13.62 -11.14
C ALA A 420 18.43 -14.97 -10.38
N GLY A 421 18.29 -16.09 -11.09
CA GLY A 421 18.44 -17.44 -10.54
C GLY A 421 17.20 -18.03 -9.84
N ALA A 422 16.06 -17.32 -9.83
CA ALA A 422 14.80 -17.83 -9.30
C ALA A 422 13.72 -17.91 -10.39
N SER A 423 12.86 -18.93 -10.33
CA SER A 423 11.66 -19.01 -11.17
C SER A 423 10.61 -17.99 -10.75
N GLY A 424 9.62 -17.67 -11.59
CA GLY A 424 8.59 -16.70 -11.24
C GLY A 424 9.10 -15.26 -11.09
N GLY A 425 8.33 -14.45 -10.36
CA GLY A 425 8.44 -13.00 -10.30
C GLY A 425 7.62 -12.33 -11.40
N ILE A 426 7.52 -11.01 -11.32
CA ILE A 426 6.79 -10.17 -12.28
C ILE A 426 7.78 -9.26 -12.99
N THR A 427 7.97 -9.47 -14.29
CA THR A 427 8.80 -8.61 -15.13
C THR A 427 7.96 -7.47 -15.71
N THR A 428 8.50 -6.27 -15.71
CA THR A 428 7.76 -5.05 -16.10
C THR A 428 8.24 -4.49 -17.44
N GLN A 429 9.53 -4.63 -17.76
CA GLN A 429 10.11 -4.14 -19.01
C GLN A 429 9.46 -4.69 -20.28
N ASN A 430 9.11 -5.97 -20.31
CA ASN A 430 8.70 -6.65 -21.55
C ASN A 430 7.18 -6.82 -21.69
N VAL A 431 6.40 -6.32 -20.74
CA VAL A 431 4.96 -6.59 -20.63
C VAL A 431 4.17 -5.29 -20.52
N GLY A 432 3.09 -5.17 -21.30
CA GLY A 432 2.14 -4.06 -21.21
C GLY A 432 2.62 -2.72 -21.77
N ALA A 433 1.75 -1.71 -21.65
CA ALA A 433 1.97 -0.38 -22.21
C ALA A 433 2.80 0.57 -21.30
N GLN A 434 3.02 0.19 -20.04
CA GLN A 434 3.76 0.98 -19.06
C GLN A 434 4.87 0.13 -18.44
N PRO A 435 6.14 0.48 -18.67
CA PRO A 435 7.27 -0.42 -18.39
C PRO A 435 7.61 -0.55 -16.90
N GLN A 436 6.99 0.25 -16.02
CA GLN A 436 7.18 0.20 -14.57
C GLN A 436 6.13 -0.63 -13.83
N ARG A 437 5.04 -1.05 -14.46
CA ARG A 437 3.90 -1.61 -13.73
C ARG A 437 4.01 -3.12 -13.56
N ALA A 438 4.09 -3.57 -12.32
CA ALA A 438 3.92 -4.96 -11.93
C ALA A 438 2.45 -5.21 -11.56
N ARG A 439 1.80 -6.18 -12.19
CA ARG A 439 0.40 -6.51 -11.95
C ARG A 439 0.25 -7.99 -11.71
N LEU A 440 -0.20 -8.39 -10.52
CA LEU A 440 -0.63 -9.75 -10.25
C LEU A 440 -2.15 -9.82 -10.31
N ARG A 441 -2.70 -10.74 -11.11
CA ARG A 441 -4.14 -11.04 -11.12
C ARG A 441 -4.38 -12.55 -11.19
N ALA A 442 -4.57 -13.16 -10.03
CA ALA A 442 -4.91 -14.57 -9.90
C ALA A 442 -6.35 -14.71 -9.44
N SER A 443 -7.24 -15.20 -10.33
CA SER A 443 -8.64 -15.51 -9.97
C SER A 443 -8.79 -16.87 -9.29
N LYS A 444 -7.82 -17.77 -9.48
CA LYS A 444 -7.71 -19.08 -8.84
C LYS A 444 -6.24 -19.42 -8.68
N ALA A 445 -5.67 -19.11 -7.52
CA ALA A 445 -4.29 -19.45 -7.19
C ALA A 445 -4.13 -20.98 -6.97
N PRO A 446 -2.90 -21.52 -7.07
CA PRO A 446 -2.62 -22.88 -6.64
C PRO A 446 -3.05 -23.09 -5.18
N THR A 447 -3.76 -24.19 -4.92
CA THR A 447 -4.30 -24.51 -3.59
C THR A 447 -3.21 -24.50 -2.52
N GLY A 448 -3.45 -23.82 -1.40
CA GLY A 448 -2.50 -23.72 -0.29
C GLY A 448 -1.49 -22.57 -0.41
N LEU A 449 -1.38 -21.91 -1.56
CA LEU A 449 -0.39 -20.84 -1.78
C LEU A 449 -0.77 -19.54 -1.06
N LEU A 450 -2.04 -19.15 -1.18
CA LEU A 450 -2.60 -17.93 -0.55
C LEU A 450 -3.31 -18.22 0.77
N SER A 451 -3.31 -19.48 1.21
CA SER A 451 -4.03 -19.89 2.42
C SER A 451 -3.53 -19.16 3.64
N GLN A 452 -4.44 -18.82 4.56
CA GLN A 452 -4.12 -18.00 5.73
C GLN A 452 -3.46 -16.66 5.36
N PRO A 453 -4.15 -15.74 4.66
CA PRO A 453 -3.57 -14.47 4.28
C PRO A 453 -3.18 -13.64 5.51
N SER A 454 -2.05 -12.94 5.42
CA SER A 454 -1.54 -12.06 6.46
C SER A 454 -2.19 -10.69 6.42
N ARG A 455 -2.06 -9.91 7.51
CA ARG A 455 -2.49 -8.51 7.55
C ARG A 455 -1.68 -7.63 6.62
N THR A 456 -0.40 -7.95 6.46
CA THR A 456 0.56 -7.14 5.71
C THR A 456 1.22 -7.96 4.61
N LEU A 457 1.51 -7.29 3.51
CA LEU A 457 2.30 -7.84 2.41
C LEU A 457 3.51 -6.97 2.11
N ARG A 458 4.47 -7.58 1.44
CA ARG A 458 5.71 -6.93 1.00
C ARG A 458 5.87 -7.12 -0.50
N VAL A 459 6.12 -6.03 -1.19
CA VAL A 459 6.59 -6.03 -2.58
C VAL A 459 8.09 -5.75 -2.55
N VAL A 460 8.88 -6.54 -3.28
CA VAL A 460 10.34 -6.50 -3.26
C VAL A 460 10.87 -6.51 -4.69
N ALA A 461 11.81 -5.64 -4.99
CA ALA A 461 12.59 -5.75 -6.22
C ALA A 461 13.61 -6.88 -6.00
N ARG A 462 13.62 -7.90 -6.86
CA ARG A 462 14.48 -9.09 -6.70
C ARG A 462 15.98 -8.79 -6.55
N SER A 463 16.41 -7.61 -7.02
CA SER A 463 17.79 -7.11 -6.88
C SER A 463 18.14 -6.73 -5.44
N LEU A 464 17.15 -6.61 -4.54
CA LEU A 464 17.36 -6.48 -3.10
C LEU A 464 17.59 -7.86 -2.45
N CYS A 465 16.63 -8.77 -2.61
CA CYS A 465 16.68 -10.12 -2.06
C CYS A 465 16.10 -11.10 -3.08
N VAL A 466 16.84 -12.19 -3.37
CA VAL A 466 16.39 -13.24 -4.30
C VAL A 466 15.56 -14.28 -3.56
N PRO A 467 14.33 -14.61 -4.01
CA PRO A 467 13.51 -15.64 -3.39
C PRO A 467 14.14 -17.03 -3.52
N THR A 468 13.72 -17.94 -2.63
CA THR A 468 14.03 -19.37 -2.72
C THR A 468 12.76 -20.18 -2.96
N ASN A 469 12.85 -21.26 -3.74
CA ASN A 469 11.72 -22.15 -4.05
C ASN A 469 11.36 -23.08 -2.87
N THR A 470 11.25 -22.54 -1.67
CA THR A 470 10.93 -23.28 -0.43
C THR A 470 10.04 -22.46 0.48
N LEU A 471 9.22 -23.13 1.30
CA LEU A 471 8.37 -22.48 2.33
C LEU A 471 9.20 -21.68 3.34
N PRO A 472 10.18 -22.28 4.04
CA PRO A 472 11.09 -21.50 4.84
C PRO A 472 12.00 -20.70 3.90
N GLN A 473 12.08 -19.39 4.11
CA GLN A 473 13.01 -18.52 3.39
C GLN A 473 13.94 -17.78 4.35
N PRO A 474 14.69 -18.48 5.23
CA PRO A 474 15.52 -17.82 6.24
C PRO A 474 16.60 -16.90 5.64
N GLY A 475 17.06 -17.19 4.42
CA GLY A 475 17.97 -16.31 3.68
C GLY A 475 17.30 -15.00 3.25
N VAL A 476 16.06 -15.06 2.77
CA VAL A 476 15.26 -13.88 2.40
C VAL A 476 14.87 -13.11 3.65
N ASP A 477 14.42 -13.78 4.71
CA ASP A 477 14.09 -13.15 5.98
C ASP A 477 15.29 -12.39 6.55
N SER A 478 16.48 -13.03 6.58
CA SER A 478 17.72 -12.38 6.99
C SER A 478 18.09 -11.20 6.09
N CYS A 479 17.95 -11.36 4.77
CA CYS A 479 18.22 -10.29 3.80
C CYS A 479 17.31 -9.07 4.04
N LEU A 480 15.99 -9.28 4.13
CA LEU A 480 15.01 -8.22 4.35
C LEU A 480 15.12 -7.57 5.73
N GLN A 481 15.41 -8.35 6.77
CA GLN A 481 15.68 -7.84 8.11
C GLN A 481 16.93 -6.93 8.13
N ASN A 482 17.94 -7.23 7.32
CA ASN A 482 19.15 -6.41 7.21
C ASN A 482 19.00 -5.25 6.21
N ALA A 483 18.07 -5.34 5.25
CA ALA A 483 17.83 -4.28 4.26
C ALA A 483 17.43 -2.94 4.92
N SER A 484 16.70 -2.99 6.03
CA SER A 484 16.33 -1.80 6.83
C SER A 484 17.52 -1.02 7.39
N ARG A 485 18.72 -1.61 7.41
CA ARG A 485 19.98 -0.94 7.82
C ARG A 485 20.60 -0.10 6.70
N LEU A 486 20.11 -0.24 5.47
CA LEU A 486 20.62 0.43 4.27
C LEU A 486 19.60 1.46 3.79
N THR A 487 19.30 2.43 4.65
CA THR A 487 18.36 3.50 4.31
C THR A 487 18.99 4.53 3.37
N VAL A 488 18.17 5.02 2.44
CA VAL A 488 18.50 6.04 1.45
C VAL A 488 17.32 7.01 1.33
N ALA A 489 17.41 8.04 0.50
CA ALA A 489 16.32 8.97 0.20
C ALA A 489 15.63 9.50 1.46
N ASN A 490 16.44 10.00 2.39
CA ASN A 490 16.03 10.51 3.71
C ASN A 490 15.37 9.45 4.63
N GLY A 491 15.96 8.25 4.71
CA GLY A 491 15.58 7.24 5.72
C GLY A 491 14.70 6.10 5.20
N LEU A 492 14.35 6.09 3.91
CA LEU A 492 13.57 5.03 3.26
C LEU A 492 14.41 3.79 3.01
N THR A 493 13.78 2.62 3.07
CA THR A 493 14.45 1.37 2.67
C THR A 493 14.21 1.10 1.19
N ALA A 494 15.26 1.18 0.37
CA ALA A 494 15.15 0.89 -1.06
C ALA A 494 14.88 -0.61 -1.33
N GLY A 495 14.27 -0.87 -2.47
CA GLY A 495 14.03 -2.22 -3.01
C GLY A 495 12.84 -2.94 -2.39
N GLN A 496 12.05 -2.27 -1.53
CA GLN A 496 10.85 -2.85 -0.95
C GLN A 496 9.75 -1.81 -0.68
N TYR A 497 8.51 -2.29 -0.59
CA TYR A 497 7.36 -1.58 -0.07
C TYR A 497 6.55 -2.53 0.80
N VAL A 498 6.15 -2.11 2.00
CA VAL A 498 5.33 -2.92 2.93
C VAL A 498 3.99 -2.23 3.12
N ALA A 499 2.89 -2.92 2.83
CA ALA A 499 1.55 -2.36 2.99
C ALA A 499 0.61 -3.35 3.71
N PRO A 500 -0.29 -2.86 4.56
CA PRO A 500 -1.39 -3.65 5.07
C PRO A 500 -2.47 -3.87 4.00
N VAL A 501 -3.13 -5.02 4.04
CA VAL A 501 -4.24 -5.38 3.16
C VAL A 501 -5.47 -4.55 3.49
N PHE A 502 -6.00 -3.85 2.48
CA PHE A 502 -7.23 -3.06 2.59
C PHE A 502 -8.48 -3.82 2.17
N GLU A 503 -8.33 -4.86 1.35
CA GLU A 503 -9.45 -5.69 0.89
C GLU A 503 -9.20 -7.17 1.14
N PHE A 504 -9.98 -7.73 2.06
CA PHE A 504 -10.13 -9.17 2.22
C PHE A 504 -11.41 -9.62 1.55
N ILE A 505 -11.31 -10.64 0.70
CA ILE A 505 -12.45 -11.17 -0.05
C ILE A 505 -12.96 -12.39 0.69
N PHE A 506 -14.08 -12.23 1.36
CA PHE A 506 -14.72 -13.27 2.16
C PHE A 506 -15.53 -14.26 1.31
N PRO A 507 -15.91 -15.43 1.87
CA PRO A 507 -16.87 -16.31 1.24
C PRO A 507 -18.20 -15.61 0.98
N GLU A 508 -18.86 -15.97 -0.11
CA GLU A 508 -20.16 -15.42 -0.51
C GLU A 508 -21.20 -16.54 -0.65
N ASN A 509 -22.48 -16.18 -0.55
CA ASN A 509 -23.58 -17.11 -0.81
C ASN A 509 -23.57 -17.62 -2.26
N VAL A 510 -23.76 -18.93 -2.44
CA VAL A 510 -23.85 -19.52 -3.79
C VAL A 510 -25.09 -19.04 -4.56
N LYS A 511 -26.17 -18.68 -3.84
CA LYS A 511 -27.40 -18.16 -4.45
C LYS A 511 -27.95 -16.96 -3.69
N PRO A 512 -28.49 -15.95 -4.39
CA PRO A 512 -29.24 -14.88 -3.76
C PRO A 512 -30.43 -15.41 -2.95
N GLY A 513 -30.54 -15.00 -1.70
CA GLY A 513 -31.62 -15.40 -0.79
C GLY A 513 -31.29 -16.61 0.10
N ASP A 514 -30.13 -17.24 -0.07
CA ASP A 514 -29.61 -18.22 0.90
C ASP A 514 -29.30 -17.52 2.25
N GLU A 515 -29.17 -18.33 3.31
CA GLU A 515 -28.74 -17.85 4.64
C GLU A 515 -27.38 -17.17 4.55
N ILE A 516 -27.25 -15.95 5.06
CA ILE A 516 -26.02 -15.16 4.94
C ILE A 516 -24.83 -15.91 5.56
N VAL A 517 -23.76 -16.06 4.78
CA VAL A 517 -22.54 -16.71 5.24
C VAL A 517 -21.78 -15.83 6.26
N PRO A 518 -21.15 -16.42 7.28
CA PRO A 518 -20.24 -15.71 8.17
C PRO A 518 -18.95 -15.30 7.44
N ASN A 519 -18.39 -14.17 7.84
CA ASN A 519 -17.04 -13.77 7.48
C ASN A 519 -16.04 -14.68 8.19
N ASP A 520 -15.22 -15.38 7.40
CA ASP A 520 -14.20 -16.32 7.83
C ASP A 520 -12.96 -15.60 8.41
N PHE A 521 -13.12 -15.05 9.61
CA PHE A 521 -12.01 -14.42 10.34
C PHE A 521 -11.08 -15.45 11.01
N TRP A 522 -11.51 -16.71 11.20
CA TRP A 522 -10.73 -17.73 11.89
C TRP A 522 -9.61 -18.34 11.03
N HIS A 523 -9.66 -18.16 9.72
CA HIS A 523 -8.54 -18.39 8.82
C HIS A 523 -7.61 -17.18 8.63
N LEU A 524 -7.84 -16.06 9.34
CA LEU A 524 -6.92 -14.92 9.39
C LEU A 524 -6.04 -15.01 10.64
N PRO A 525 -4.78 -15.48 10.54
CA PRO A 525 -3.98 -15.82 11.73
C PRO A 525 -3.69 -14.63 12.63
N PHE A 526 -3.57 -13.43 12.04
CA PHE A 526 -3.30 -12.21 12.77
C PHE A 526 -4.48 -11.76 13.65
N LEU A 527 -5.73 -12.09 13.28
CA LEU A 527 -6.90 -11.86 14.12
C LEU A 527 -7.04 -12.93 15.19
N ARG A 528 -6.82 -14.20 14.81
CA ARG A 528 -6.99 -15.37 15.68
C ARG A 528 -5.93 -15.52 16.74
N ASN A 529 -4.67 -15.24 16.40
CA ASN A 529 -3.53 -15.46 17.29
C ASN A 529 -2.90 -14.15 17.76
N GLY A 530 -3.10 -13.05 17.04
CA GLY A 530 -2.38 -11.79 17.25
C GLY A 530 -1.04 -11.75 16.51
N GLU A 531 -0.32 -10.64 16.70
CA GLU A 531 0.98 -10.37 16.08
C GLU A 531 1.93 -9.75 17.11
N GLY A 532 2.94 -10.49 17.56
CA GLY A 532 3.97 -9.97 18.45
C GLY A 532 3.46 -9.42 19.78
N SER A 533 2.48 -10.07 20.42
CA SER A 533 1.82 -9.61 21.66
C SER A 533 2.78 -9.24 22.80
N THR A 534 4.00 -9.80 22.86
CA THR A 534 5.03 -9.47 23.87
C THR A 534 5.94 -8.31 23.46
N THR A 535 5.73 -7.73 22.29
CA THR A 535 6.45 -6.55 21.79
C THR A 535 5.67 -5.27 22.11
N PRO A 536 6.33 -4.09 22.15
CA PRO A 536 5.65 -2.82 22.43
C PRO A 536 4.51 -2.51 21.46
N THR A 537 4.73 -2.73 20.16
CA THR A 537 3.79 -2.36 19.08
C THR A 537 2.91 -3.51 18.62
N GLY A 538 3.09 -4.72 19.14
CA GLY A 538 2.29 -5.86 18.76
C GLY A 538 0.91 -5.86 19.39
N VAL A 539 0.07 -6.79 18.94
CA VAL A 539 -1.32 -6.96 19.39
C VAL A 539 -1.60 -8.43 19.69
N GLY A 540 -2.45 -8.70 20.67
CA GLY A 540 -2.93 -10.06 20.95
C GLY A 540 -3.99 -10.53 19.96
N ALA A 541 -4.52 -11.72 20.19
CA ALA A 541 -5.73 -12.19 19.51
C ALA A 541 -6.92 -11.25 19.80
N LEU A 542 -7.85 -11.13 18.86
CA LEU A 542 -9.07 -10.36 19.09
C LEU A 542 -9.92 -11.01 20.21
N GLU A 543 -10.34 -10.18 21.16
CA GLU A 543 -11.15 -10.62 22.31
C GLU A 543 -12.27 -9.61 22.62
N PRO A 544 -13.56 -10.00 22.61
CA PRO A 544 -14.07 -11.31 22.23
C PRO A 544 -13.78 -11.64 20.76
N THR A 545 -13.80 -12.92 20.40
CA THR A 545 -13.63 -13.33 19.01
C THR A 545 -14.77 -12.75 18.15
N PRO A 546 -14.48 -12.28 16.92
CA PRO A 546 -15.51 -11.81 16.00
C PRO A 546 -16.25 -12.97 15.31
N TRP A 547 -16.26 -14.16 15.90
CA TRP A 547 -16.96 -15.36 15.43
C TRP A 547 -17.45 -16.17 16.63
#